data_AF-A0A2V8QYF9-F1
#
_entry.id   AF-A0A2V8QYF9-F1
#
_cell.length_a   1.000
_cell.length_b   1.000
_cell.length_c   1.000
_cell.angle_alpha   90.00
_cell.angle_beta   90.00
_cell.angle_gamma   90.00
#
_symmetry.space_group_name_H-M   'P 1'
#
loop_
_entity.id
_entity.type
_entity.pdbx_description
1 polymer ?
#
loop_
_entity_poly.entity_id
_entity_poly.type
_entity_poly.pdbx_seq_one_letter_code
_entity_poly.pdbx_strand_id
1 'polypeptide(L)'
;MSADPRPTDKSFGFYKRRQAAISRRRLVPVTAFYTSYSLLLLILASRTAHPYLAAAFFLAGVPVWTIVEYLFHRFVLHGRFKRSKKFYKKFYMGLANKYLDPLHWEHHARPTDALHISGQLKDLLPLFAVAVPLSFIFPLYTTPVLLAGTIQSYVAEEWIHHCLHFYNFRNRYFRHIKGYHLYHHSSHGIKMGFGITSGFWDIVFGTRFPARIRQRLSGPGRAAGRLASDNLSEAAHGAPRAAARRS
;
A
#
# COMPACT_ATOMS: atom_id res chain seq x y z
N MET A 1 -18.47 -32.08 -9.72
CA MET A 1 -17.56 -31.03 -9.22
C MET A 1 -18.42 -29.78 -9.01
N SER A 2 -18.99 -29.60 -7.81
CA SER A 2 -19.94 -28.51 -7.56
C SER A 2 -19.22 -27.17 -7.61
N ALA A 3 -19.73 -26.26 -8.43
CA ALA A 3 -19.38 -24.86 -8.33
C ALA A 3 -19.94 -24.35 -7.00
N ASP A 4 -19.06 -23.94 -6.09
CA ASP A 4 -19.44 -23.31 -4.83
C ASP A 4 -20.34 -22.10 -5.13
N PRO A 5 -21.59 -22.05 -4.63
CA PRO A 5 -22.50 -20.97 -4.95
C PRO A 5 -21.91 -19.63 -4.53
N ARG A 6 -21.97 -18.64 -5.45
CA ARG A 6 -21.51 -17.26 -5.18
C ARG A 6 -22.10 -16.79 -3.84
N PRO A 7 -21.28 -16.28 -2.90
CA PRO A 7 -21.79 -15.81 -1.62
C PRO A 7 -22.85 -14.74 -1.87
N THR A 8 -24.01 -14.88 -1.23
CA THR A 8 -25.05 -13.85 -1.23
C THR A 8 -24.45 -12.50 -0.80
N ASP A 9 -25.03 -11.38 -1.25
CA ASP A 9 -24.52 -10.04 -0.88
C ASP A 9 -24.41 -9.86 0.64
N LYS A 10 -25.35 -10.45 1.40
CA LYS A 10 -25.32 -10.52 2.86
C LYS A 10 -24.13 -11.33 3.40
N SER A 11 -23.82 -12.49 2.83
CA SER A 11 -22.70 -13.33 3.28
C SER A 11 -21.33 -12.73 2.88
N PHE A 12 -21.23 -12.09 1.71
CA PHE A 12 -20.03 -11.35 1.32
C PHE A 12 -19.79 -10.13 2.20
N GLY A 13 -20.83 -9.36 2.51
CA GLY A 13 -20.75 -8.23 3.43
C GLY A 13 -20.27 -8.66 4.83
N PHE A 14 -20.74 -9.80 5.34
CA PHE A 14 -20.27 -10.38 6.59
C PHE A 14 -18.79 -10.80 6.52
N TYR A 15 -18.40 -11.52 5.47
CA TYR A 15 -17.01 -11.90 5.23
C TYR A 15 -16.10 -10.67 5.20
N LYS A 16 -16.47 -9.63 4.43
CA LYS A 16 -15.69 -8.40 4.31
C LYS A 16 -15.50 -7.68 5.65
N ARG A 17 -16.53 -7.63 6.50
CA ARG A 17 -16.41 -7.06 7.87
C ARG A 17 -15.46 -7.86 8.75
N ARG A 18 -15.51 -9.20 8.68
CA ARG A 18 -14.58 -10.08 9.40
C ARG A 18 -13.13 -9.87 8.94
N GLN A 19 -12.91 -9.81 7.64
CA GLN A 19 -11.59 -9.51 7.07
C GLN A 19 -11.09 -8.13 7.50
N ALA A 20 -11.94 -7.11 7.47
CA ALA A 20 -11.58 -5.79 7.97
C ALA A 20 -11.12 -5.84 9.45
N ALA A 21 -11.81 -6.59 10.31
CA ALA A 21 -11.40 -6.75 11.70
C ALA A 21 -10.04 -7.44 11.85
N ILE A 22 -9.76 -8.49 11.06
CA ILE A 22 -8.47 -9.19 11.06
C ILE A 22 -7.36 -8.22 10.61
N SER A 23 -7.57 -7.49 9.51
CA SER A 23 -6.57 -6.55 8.98
C SER A 23 -6.27 -5.44 9.99
N ARG A 24 -7.28 -4.86 10.65
CA ARG A 24 -7.06 -3.87 11.72
C ARG A 24 -6.22 -4.42 12.87
N ARG A 25 -6.51 -5.65 13.34
CA ARG A 25 -5.74 -6.28 14.43
C ARG A 25 -4.28 -6.46 14.08
N ARG A 26 -3.94 -6.65 12.81
CA ARG A 26 -2.56 -6.76 12.33
C ARG A 26 -1.88 -5.39 12.18
N LEU A 27 -2.63 -4.37 11.79
CA LEU A 27 -2.13 -2.99 11.71
C LEU A 27 -1.86 -2.36 13.07
N VAL A 28 -2.59 -2.74 14.12
CA VAL A 28 -2.44 -2.15 15.46
C VAL A 28 -1.01 -2.28 16.01
N PRO A 29 -0.37 -3.47 16.04
CA PRO A 29 1.03 -3.58 16.49
C PRO A 29 2.02 -2.75 15.66
N VAL A 30 1.85 -2.74 14.34
CA VAL A 30 2.68 -1.94 13.41
C VAL A 30 2.53 -0.45 13.73
N THR A 31 1.28 0.00 13.88
CA THR A 31 0.94 1.38 14.23
C THR A 31 1.53 1.75 15.59
N ALA A 32 1.33 0.92 16.61
CA ALA A 32 1.80 1.18 17.97
C ALA A 32 3.33 1.34 18.00
N PHE A 33 4.07 0.42 17.38
CA PHE A 33 5.53 0.46 17.34
C PHE A 33 6.04 1.72 16.62
N TYR A 34 5.66 1.90 15.35
CA TYR A 34 6.20 2.96 14.51
C TYR A 34 5.72 4.37 14.90
N THR A 35 4.47 4.49 15.35
CA THR A 35 3.94 5.78 15.84
C THR A 35 4.58 6.14 17.18
N SER A 36 4.80 5.18 18.09
CA SER A 36 5.50 5.47 19.36
C SER A 36 6.94 5.93 19.13
N TYR A 37 7.65 5.28 18.20
CA TYR A 37 8.97 5.74 17.77
C TYR A 37 8.93 7.17 17.20
N SER A 38 7.98 7.44 16.30
CA SER A 38 7.88 8.74 15.62
C SER A 38 7.53 9.87 16.60
N LEU A 39 6.60 9.60 17.52
CA LEU A 39 6.23 10.53 18.58
C LEU A 39 7.38 10.76 19.57
N LEU A 40 8.09 9.70 19.97
CA LEU A 40 9.26 9.83 20.84
C LEU A 40 10.31 10.76 20.22
N LEU A 41 10.69 10.54 18.95
CA LEU A 41 11.67 11.42 18.31
C LEU A 41 11.16 12.84 18.15
N LEU A 42 9.90 13.04 17.80
CA LEU A 42 9.31 14.39 17.70
C LEU A 42 9.32 15.11 19.05
N ILE A 43 8.97 14.41 20.15
CA ILE A 43 9.00 14.94 21.52
C ILE A 43 10.43 15.31 21.90
N LEU A 44 11.40 14.41 21.73
CA LEU A 44 12.80 14.69 22.06
C LEU A 44 13.36 15.85 21.23
N ALA A 45 13.05 15.92 19.93
CA ALA A 45 13.49 16.99 19.07
C ALA A 45 12.85 18.35 19.41
N SER A 46 11.60 18.35 19.89
CA SER A 46 10.93 19.57 20.40
C SER A 46 11.62 20.17 21.64
N ARG A 47 12.47 19.39 22.33
CA ARG A 47 13.26 19.84 23.48
C ARG A 47 14.66 20.33 23.09
N THR A 48 15.01 20.29 21.81
CA THR A 48 16.27 20.84 21.29
C THR A 48 16.16 22.36 21.10
N ALA A 49 17.29 23.01 20.77
CA ALA A 49 17.32 24.43 20.43
C ALA A 49 16.53 24.79 19.15
N HIS A 50 16.13 23.81 18.32
CA HIS A 50 15.54 24.04 17.00
C HIS A 50 14.19 23.30 16.79
N PRO A 51 13.16 23.54 17.63
CA PRO A 51 11.89 22.80 17.56
C PRO A 51 11.11 23.05 16.27
N TYR A 52 11.15 24.27 15.73
CA TYR A 52 10.46 24.59 14.46
C TYR A 52 11.14 23.91 13.27
N LEU A 53 12.47 23.81 13.29
CA LEU A 53 13.21 23.07 12.26
C LEU A 53 12.90 21.59 12.36
N ALA A 54 12.85 21.02 13.57
CA ALA A 54 12.43 19.63 13.78
C ALA A 54 11.02 19.36 13.22
N ALA A 55 10.07 20.25 13.48
CA ALA A 55 8.72 20.15 12.93
C ALA A 55 8.72 20.20 11.39
N ALA A 56 9.53 21.08 10.79
CA ALA A 56 9.68 21.17 9.35
C ALA A 56 10.26 19.89 8.74
N PHE A 57 11.31 19.31 9.33
CA PHE A 57 11.87 18.03 8.88
C PHE A 57 10.87 16.88 9.06
N PHE A 58 10.13 16.83 10.17
CA PHE A 58 9.09 15.83 10.37
C PHE A 58 7.99 15.93 9.29
N LEU A 59 7.50 17.14 9.01
CA LEU A 59 6.50 17.38 7.96
C LEU A 59 7.05 17.10 6.55
N ALA A 60 8.35 17.35 6.30
CA ALA A 60 9.02 16.98 5.07
C ALA A 60 9.07 15.44 4.86
N GLY A 61 8.82 14.65 5.90
CA GLY A 61 8.63 13.20 5.78
C GLY A 61 7.43 12.82 4.91
N VAL A 62 6.40 13.67 4.82
CA VAL A 62 5.21 13.42 3.97
C VAL A 62 5.59 13.37 2.48
N PRO A 63 6.17 14.42 1.86
CA PRO A 63 6.56 14.35 0.46
C PRO A 63 7.59 13.25 0.20
N VAL A 64 8.54 13.02 1.13
CA VAL A 64 9.50 11.90 1.03
C VAL A 64 8.78 10.56 0.99
N TRP A 65 7.80 10.33 1.86
CA TRP A 65 7.04 9.09 1.84
C TRP A 65 6.24 8.95 0.54
N THR A 66 5.52 9.98 0.10
CA THR A 66 4.66 9.84 -1.10
C THR A 66 5.45 9.49 -2.37
N ILE A 67 6.70 9.97 -2.50
CA ILE A 67 7.55 9.56 -3.62
C ILE A 67 8.07 8.13 -3.44
N VAL A 68 8.43 7.73 -2.21
CA VAL A 68 8.82 6.35 -1.88
C VAL A 68 7.67 5.38 -2.17
N GLU A 69 6.46 5.67 -1.70
CA GLU A 69 5.22 4.94 -1.98
C GLU A 69 5.10 4.68 -3.49
N TYR A 70 5.15 5.76 -4.30
CA TYR A 70 4.99 5.65 -5.74
C TYR A 70 6.09 4.80 -6.40
N LEU A 71 7.37 5.07 -6.10
CA LEU A 71 8.50 4.37 -6.70
C LEU A 71 8.53 2.90 -6.28
N PHE A 72 8.29 2.63 -5.00
CA PHE A 72 8.28 1.28 -4.46
C PHE A 72 7.12 0.48 -5.03
N HIS A 73 5.90 1.04 -5.05
CA HIS A 73 4.74 0.37 -5.62
C HIS A 73 4.94 0.07 -7.11
N ARG A 74 5.45 1.03 -7.90
CA ARG A 74 5.67 0.85 -9.34
C ARG A 74 6.82 -0.08 -9.69
N PHE A 75 7.99 0.13 -9.13
CA PHE A 75 9.22 -0.53 -9.58
C PHE A 75 9.59 -1.75 -8.75
N VAL A 76 9.17 -1.80 -7.48
CA VAL A 76 9.48 -2.91 -6.58
C VAL A 76 8.30 -3.87 -6.52
N LEU A 77 7.12 -3.41 -6.10
CA LEU A 77 5.95 -4.27 -5.93
C LEU A 77 5.33 -4.74 -7.25
N HIS A 78 5.35 -3.90 -8.29
CA HIS A 78 5.02 -4.29 -9.66
C HIS A 78 6.24 -4.64 -10.52
N GLY A 79 7.43 -4.70 -9.92
CA GLY A 79 8.66 -5.08 -10.59
C GLY A 79 8.63 -6.54 -11.01
N ARG A 80 8.73 -6.82 -12.31
CA ARG A 80 8.95 -8.20 -12.78
C ARG A 80 10.42 -8.55 -12.60
N PHE A 81 10.80 -9.11 -11.45
CA PHE A 81 12.17 -9.56 -11.18
C PHE A 81 12.50 -10.84 -11.96
N LYS A 82 12.65 -10.72 -13.29
CA LYS A 82 12.96 -11.86 -14.18
C LYS A 82 14.22 -12.57 -13.72
N ARG A 83 14.13 -13.89 -13.47
CA ARG A 83 15.31 -14.72 -13.14
C ARG A 83 16.39 -14.56 -14.20
N SER A 84 17.56 -14.08 -13.77
CA SER A 84 18.75 -13.97 -14.62
C SER A 84 19.61 -15.22 -14.50
N LYS A 85 20.26 -15.61 -15.61
CA LYS A 85 21.24 -16.72 -15.65
C LYS A 85 22.57 -16.38 -14.94
N LYS A 86 22.89 -15.09 -14.77
CA LYS A 86 24.10 -14.64 -14.05
C LYS A 86 23.96 -14.89 -12.54
N PHE A 87 24.92 -15.58 -11.92
CA PHE A 87 24.88 -16.03 -10.53
C PHE A 87 24.58 -14.91 -9.53
N TYR A 88 25.29 -13.78 -9.60
CA TYR A 88 25.06 -12.64 -8.71
C TYR A 88 23.63 -12.07 -8.82
N LYS A 89 23.06 -12.03 -10.04
CA LYS A 89 21.67 -11.61 -10.27
C LYS A 89 20.65 -12.63 -9.78
N LYS A 90 20.97 -13.92 -9.88
CA LYS A 90 20.11 -15.00 -9.40
C LYS A 90 19.89 -14.90 -7.88
N PHE A 91 20.93 -14.52 -7.12
CA PHE A 91 20.84 -14.39 -5.66
C PHE A 91 19.91 -13.25 -5.23
N TYR A 92 20.20 -12.00 -5.62
CA TYR A 92 19.39 -10.87 -5.16
C TYR A 92 17.98 -10.85 -5.79
N MET A 93 17.81 -11.27 -7.05
CA MET A 93 16.48 -11.38 -7.65
C MET A 93 15.69 -12.56 -7.05
N GLY A 94 16.36 -13.62 -6.59
CA GLY A 94 15.73 -14.72 -5.86
C GLY A 94 15.17 -14.26 -4.52
N LEU A 95 15.93 -13.44 -3.78
CA LEU A 95 15.46 -12.80 -2.54
C LEU A 95 14.30 -11.83 -2.82
N ALA A 96 14.43 -10.97 -3.84
CA ALA A 96 13.37 -10.02 -4.22
C ALA A 96 12.05 -10.73 -4.54
N ASN A 97 12.05 -11.74 -5.42
CA ASN A 97 10.83 -12.50 -5.72
C ASN A 97 10.29 -13.23 -4.47
N LYS A 98 11.14 -13.69 -3.55
CA LYS A 98 10.70 -14.43 -2.35
C LYS A 98 10.02 -13.52 -1.33
N TYR A 99 10.53 -12.30 -1.14
CA TYR A 99 10.10 -11.42 -0.06
C TYR A 99 9.20 -10.27 -0.51
N LEU A 100 9.25 -9.87 -1.78
CA LEU A 100 8.51 -8.70 -2.30
C LEU A 100 7.30 -9.10 -3.14
N ASP A 101 7.41 -10.14 -3.98
CA ASP A 101 6.26 -10.59 -4.78
C ASP A 101 5.05 -10.98 -3.93
N PRO A 102 5.19 -11.72 -2.80
CA PRO A 102 4.03 -12.10 -1.99
C PRO A 102 3.33 -10.90 -1.34
N LEU A 103 4.08 -9.84 -1.00
CA LEU A 103 3.53 -8.67 -0.31
C LEU A 103 2.47 -7.95 -1.15
N HIS A 104 2.58 -8.02 -2.48
CA HIS A 104 1.71 -7.27 -3.38
C HIS A 104 0.98 -8.12 -4.41
N TRP A 105 1.61 -9.17 -4.93
CA TRP A 105 0.95 -10.03 -5.92
C TRP A 105 -0.16 -10.88 -5.29
N GLU A 106 0.03 -11.36 -4.06
CA GLU A 106 -1.04 -12.04 -3.31
C GLU A 106 -2.16 -11.07 -2.92
N HIS A 107 -1.81 -9.81 -2.65
CA HIS A 107 -2.79 -8.74 -2.44
C HIS A 107 -3.68 -8.54 -3.68
N HIS A 108 -3.08 -8.40 -4.86
CA HIS A 108 -3.80 -8.28 -6.13
C HIS A 108 -4.64 -9.53 -6.45
N ALA A 109 -4.14 -10.72 -6.13
CA ALA A 109 -4.88 -11.98 -6.33
C ALA A 109 -6.05 -12.15 -5.35
N ARG A 110 -5.95 -11.59 -4.14
CA ARG A 110 -6.94 -11.73 -3.06
C ARG A 110 -7.18 -10.39 -2.37
N PRO A 111 -7.79 -9.40 -3.06
CA PRO A 111 -7.87 -8.01 -2.59
C PRO A 111 -8.75 -7.80 -1.35
N THR A 112 -9.51 -8.82 -0.94
CA THR A 112 -10.35 -8.78 0.27
C THR A 112 -9.82 -9.65 1.41
N ASP A 113 -8.73 -10.38 1.19
CA ASP A 113 -8.10 -11.22 2.21
C ASP A 113 -7.16 -10.38 3.09
N ALA A 114 -7.54 -10.23 4.35
CA ALA A 114 -6.83 -9.43 5.34
C ALA A 114 -5.39 -9.88 5.60
N LEU A 115 -5.06 -11.12 5.24
CA LEU A 115 -3.71 -11.65 5.42
C LEU A 115 -2.69 -11.05 4.43
N HIS A 116 -3.17 -10.45 3.35
CA HIS A 116 -2.36 -9.98 2.24
C HIS A 116 -2.65 -8.51 1.87
N ILE A 117 -3.15 -7.68 2.81
CA ILE A 117 -3.44 -6.26 2.53
C ILE A 117 -2.36 -5.34 3.08
N SER A 118 -1.91 -5.61 4.31
CA SER A 118 -1.04 -4.70 5.04
C SER A 118 0.30 -5.34 5.33
N GLY A 119 1.35 -4.51 5.31
CA GLY A 119 2.67 -4.88 5.76
C GLY A 119 2.65 -5.32 7.23
N GLN A 120 3.49 -6.29 7.56
CA GLN A 120 3.78 -6.71 8.92
C GLN A 120 4.98 -5.94 9.45
N LEU A 121 5.14 -5.93 10.78
CA LEU A 121 6.27 -5.27 11.44
C LEU A 121 7.62 -5.73 10.85
N LYS A 122 7.74 -7.03 10.60
CA LYS A 122 8.94 -7.67 10.03
C LYS A 122 9.29 -7.22 8.61
N ASP A 123 8.33 -6.68 7.86
CA ASP A 123 8.53 -6.33 6.45
C ASP A 123 9.34 -5.04 6.31
N LEU A 124 9.15 -4.08 7.24
CA LEU A 124 9.95 -2.85 7.34
C LEU A 124 11.13 -2.94 8.30
N LEU A 125 11.14 -3.91 9.22
CA LEU A 125 12.15 -3.99 10.28
C LEU A 125 13.61 -4.02 9.76
N PRO A 126 13.96 -4.73 8.67
CA PRO A 126 15.33 -4.69 8.13
C PRO A 126 15.74 -3.30 7.64
N LEU A 127 14.84 -2.60 6.95
CA LEU A 127 15.10 -1.23 6.50
C LEU A 127 15.23 -0.30 7.70
N PHE A 128 14.35 -0.42 8.68
CA PHE A 128 14.36 0.37 9.91
C PHE A 128 15.66 0.17 10.71
N ALA A 129 16.11 -1.08 10.86
CA ALA A 129 17.34 -1.43 11.59
C ALA A 129 18.61 -0.82 10.97
N VAL A 130 18.59 -0.52 9.67
CA VAL A 130 19.70 0.15 8.97
C VAL A 130 19.51 1.66 8.94
N ALA A 131 18.31 2.14 8.60
CA ALA A 131 18.03 3.57 8.42
C ALA A 131 18.11 4.35 9.74
N VAL A 132 17.66 3.78 10.86
CA VAL A 132 17.63 4.49 12.15
C VAL A 132 19.04 4.83 12.64
N PRO A 133 20.00 3.88 12.77
CA PRO A 133 21.36 4.22 13.18
C PRO A 133 22.02 5.23 12.24
N LEU A 134 21.85 5.08 10.93
CA LEU A 134 22.41 6.01 9.94
C LEU A 134 21.83 7.41 10.05
N SER A 135 20.55 7.53 10.44
CA SER A 135 19.93 8.85 10.63
C SER A 135 20.59 9.67 11.73
N PHE A 136 21.12 9.01 12.77
CA PHE A 136 21.77 9.66 13.93
C PHE A 136 23.20 10.12 13.67
N ILE A 137 23.72 9.93 12.46
CA ILE A 137 24.94 10.63 12.01
C ILE A 137 24.67 12.14 11.93
N PHE A 138 23.40 12.53 11.78
CA PHE A 138 22.95 13.93 11.78
C PHE A 138 22.29 14.32 13.10
N PRO A 139 22.20 15.62 13.42
CA PRO A 139 21.53 16.09 14.63
C PRO A 139 20.09 15.60 14.75
N LEU A 140 19.63 15.31 15.97
CA LEU A 140 18.30 14.78 16.25
C LEU A 140 17.16 15.54 15.55
N TYR A 141 17.22 16.87 15.50
CA TYR A 141 16.21 17.74 14.89
C TYR A 141 16.22 17.76 13.35
N THR A 142 17.01 16.90 12.69
CA THR A 142 17.14 16.81 11.22
C THR A 142 16.74 15.42 10.67
N THR A 143 17.68 14.60 10.20
CA THR A 143 17.44 13.30 9.57
C THR A 143 16.68 12.30 10.46
N PRO A 144 16.93 12.19 11.78
CA PRO A 144 16.15 11.30 12.63
C PRO A 144 14.65 11.65 12.66
N VAL A 145 14.31 12.93 12.81
CA VAL A 145 12.89 13.35 12.78
C VAL A 145 12.28 13.34 11.39
N LEU A 146 13.06 13.54 10.33
CA LEU A 146 12.61 13.30 8.96
C LEU A 146 12.25 11.83 8.72
N LEU A 147 13.09 10.92 9.19
CA LEU A 147 12.82 9.48 9.14
C LEU A 147 11.57 9.13 9.94
N ALA A 148 11.40 9.69 11.15
CA ALA A 148 10.18 9.56 11.94
C ALA A 148 8.93 10.04 11.17
N GLY A 149 8.97 11.23 10.57
CA GLY A 149 7.86 11.75 9.76
C GLY A 149 7.55 10.90 8.53
N THR A 150 8.58 10.35 7.89
CA THR A 150 8.46 9.43 6.74
C THR A 150 7.77 8.13 7.16
N ILE A 151 8.19 7.55 8.28
CA ILE A 151 7.60 6.34 8.85
C ILE A 151 6.16 6.57 9.31
N GLN A 152 5.87 7.71 9.93
CA GLN A 152 4.51 8.07 10.32
C GLN A 152 3.60 8.19 9.09
N SER A 153 4.12 8.68 7.98
CA SER A 153 3.41 8.77 6.70
C SER A 153 3.14 7.39 6.08
N TYR A 154 4.09 6.45 6.19
CA TYR A 154 3.86 5.04 5.87
C TYR A 154 2.71 4.44 6.69
N VAL A 155 2.72 4.63 8.02
CA VAL A 155 1.64 4.12 8.88
C VAL A 155 0.29 4.70 8.44
N ALA A 156 0.24 5.99 8.10
CA ALA A 156 -0.99 6.61 7.60
C ALA A 156 -1.44 6.01 6.25
N GLU A 157 -0.51 5.74 5.35
CA GLU A 157 -0.77 5.10 4.05
C GLU A 157 -1.32 3.68 4.20
N GLU A 158 -0.76 2.85 5.08
CA GLU A 158 -1.28 1.51 5.40
C GLU A 158 -2.73 1.56 5.90
N TRP A 159 -3.07 2.54 6.75
CA TRP A 159 -4.45 2.76 7.21
C TRP A 159 -5.36 3.26 6.08
N ILE A 160 -4.87 4.16 5.21
CA ILE A 160 -5.60 4.60 4.03
C ILE A 160 -5.91 3.39 3.16
N HIS A 161 -4.90 2.61 2.80
CA HIS A 161 -5.01 1.41 1.98
C HIS A 161 -6.02 0.41 2.54
N HIS A 162 -5.91 0.08 3.83
CA HIS A 162 -6.91 -0.70 4.56
C HIS A 162 -8.33 -0.14 4.37
N CYS A 163 -8.49 1.18 4.54
CA CYS A 163 -9.78 1.81 4.41
C CYS A 163 -10.32 1.79 2.97
N LEU A 164 -9.46 1.91 1.95
CA LEU A 164 -9.84 1.81 0.53
C LEU A 164 -10.44 0.44 0.21
N HIS A 165 -9.90 -0.64 0.80
CA HIS A 165 -10.44 -2.00 0.62
C HIS A 165 -11.74 -2.23 1.38
N PHE A 166 -11.80 -1.83 2.65
CA PHE A 166 -12.87 -2.27 3.56
C PHE A 166 -14.03 -1.30 3.76
N TYR A 167 -13.84 0.00 3.56
CA TYR A 167 -14.80 1.03 3.96
C TYR A 167 -15.33 1.85 2.79
N ASN A 168 -16.52 2.42 2.95
CA ASN A 168 -17.11 3.33 1.99
C ASN A 168 -17.08 4.76 2.54
N PHE A 169 -16.87 5.75 1.66
CA PHE A 169 -16.66 7.13 2.07
C PHE A 169 -17.71 8.08 1.51
N ARG A 170 -18.10 9.07 2.32
CA ARG A 170 -18.95 10.20 1.92
C ARG A 170 -18.15 11.38 1.34
N ASN A 171 -16.87 11.48 1.68
CA ASN A 171 -16.00 12.51 1.14
C ASN A 171 -15.62 12.19 -0.33
N ARG A 172 -15.62 13.22 -1.19
CA ARG A 172 -15.35 13.08 -2.64
C ARG A 172 -13.93 12.58 -2.92
N TYR A 173 -12.94 13.08 -2.19
CA TYR A 173 -11.54 12.70 -2.33
C TYR A 173 -11.34 11.21 -2.02
N PHE A 174 -11.80 10.76 -0.86
CA PHE A 174 -11.65 9.36 -0.45
C PHE A 174 -12.41 8.38 -1.36
N ARG A 175 -13.55 8.79 -1.92
CA ARG A 175 -14.21 8.00 -2.97
C ARG A 175 -13.38 7.92 -4.25
N HIS A 176 -12.77 9.03 -4.65
CA HIS A 176 -11.93 9.09 -5.83
C HIS A 176 -10.72 8.16 -5.70
N ILE A 177 -9.91 8.32 -4.64
CA ILE A 177 -8.73 7.46 -4.43
C ILE A 177 -9.12 5.99 -4.22
N LYS A 178 -10.26 5.70 -3.58
CA LYS A 178 -10.79 4.32 -3.50
C LYS A 178 -11.11 3.75 -4.88
N GLY A 179 -11.86 4.48 -5.70
CA GLY A 179 -12.22 4.02 -7.05
C GLY A 179 -10.98 3.84 -7.92
N TYR A 180 -10.00 4.73 -7.77
CA TYR A 180 -8.72 4.68 -8.47
C TYR A 180 -7.90 3.45 -8.09
N HIS A 181 -7.74 3.21 -6.79
CA HIS A 181 -7.02 2.04 -6.25
C HIS A 181 -7.71 0.71 -6.59
N LEU A 182 -9.04 0.64 -6.49
CA LEU A 182 -9.76 -0.57 -6.86
C LEU A 182 -9.74 -0.84 -8.37
N TYR A 183 -9.64 0.20 -9.21
CA TYR A 183 -9.41 0.00 -10.64
C TYR A 183 -8.00 -0.48 -10.94
N HIS A 184 -6.99 0.00 -10.19
CA HIS A 184 -5.62 -0.50 -10.27
C HIS A 184 -5.53 -2.02 -10.03
N HIS A 185 -6.33 -2.56 -9.09
CA HIS A 185 -6.46 -4.02 -8.86
C HIS A 185 -7.01 -4.81 -10.05
N SER A 186 -7.64 -4.16 -11.03
CA SER A 186 -8.16 -4.86 -12.21
C SER A 186 -7.04 -5.20 -13.20
N SER A 187 -7.27 -6.26 -13.98
CA SER A 187 -6.42 -6.66 -15.12
C SER A 187 -6.11 -5.50 -16.08
N HIS A 188 -7.04 -4.55 -16.23
CA HIS A 188 -6.94 -3.38 -17.09
C HIS A 188 -6.17 -2.22 -16.44
N GLY A 189 -6.19 -2.11 -15.12
CA GLY A 189 -5.59 -1.02 -14.36
C GLY A 189 -4.20 -1.33 -13.80
N ILE A 190 -3.82 -2.59 -13.65
CA ILE A 190 -2.61 -3.05 -12.92
C ILE A 190 -1.26 -2.45 -13.35
N LYS A 191 -1.20 -1.82 -14.54
CA LYS A 191 0.02 -1.18 -15.08
C LYS A 191 0.05 0.35 -14.90
N MET A 192 -0.96 0.92 -14.26
CA MET A 192 -1.19 2.36 -14.12
C MET A 192 -1.77 2.66 -12.74
N GLY A 193 -1.72 3.92 -12.32
CA GLY A 193 -2.33 4.36 -11.07
C GLY A 193 -1.67 3.75 -9.83
N PHE A 194 -0.38 3.98 -9.68
CA PHE A 194 0.43 3.45 -8.57
C PHE A 194 0.30 4.27 -7.29
N GLY A 195 -0.24 5.49 -7.34
CA GLY A 195 -0.50 6.26 -6.13
C GLY A 195 -1.67 5.70 -5.33
N ILE A 196 -1.42 5.33 -4.07
CA ILE A 196 -2.42 4.85 -3.11
C ILE A 196 -2.97 6.05 -2.32
N THR A 197 -2.09 6.91 -1.79
CA THR A 197 -2.49 8.09 -1.00
C THR A 197 -2.98 9.23 -1.87
N SER A 198 -2.36 9.45 -3.03
CA SER A 198 -2.72 10.46 -4.01
C SER A 198 -2.24 10.10 -5.42
N GLY A 199 -2.94 10.59 -6.44
CA GLY A 199 -2.52 10.45 -7.84
C GLY A 199 -1.48 11.48 -8.31
N PHE A 200 -0.83 12.22 -7.41
CA PHE A 200 0.12 13.29 -7.77
C PHE A 200 1.30 12.75 -8.59
N TRP A 201 1.98 11.72 -8.10
CA TRP A 201 3.12 11.13 -8.80
C TRP A 201 2.72 10.40 -10.08
N ASP A 202 1.49 9.89 -10.16
CA ASP A 202 0.97 9.38 -11.44
C ASP A 202 0.85 10.48 -12.51
N ILE A 203 0.58 11.73 -12.12
CA ILE A 203 0.60 12.89 -13.03
C ILE A 203 2.04 13.15 -13.48
N VAL A 204 2.95 13.30 -12.52
CA VAL A 204 4.35 13.66 -12.77
C VAL A 204 5.03 12.64 -13.68
N PHE A 205 4.80 11.35 -13.45
CA PHE A 205 5.45 10.26 -14.18
C PHE A 205 4.60 9.65 -15.29
N GLY A 206 3.46 10.25 -15.63
CA GLY A 206 2.64 9.87 -16.78
C GLY A 206 1.98 8.49 -16.67
N THR A 207 1.67 8.01 -15.46
CA THR A 207 1.03 6.70 -15.22
C THR A 207 -0.45 6.79 -14.86
N ARG A 208 -1.09 7.91 -15.18
CA ARG A 208 -2.54 8.07 -14.94
C ARG A 208 -3.37 7.19 -15.85
N PHE A 209 -4.56 6.80 -15.37
CA PHE A 209 -5.54 6.18 -16.26
C PHE A 209 -6.01 7.15 -17.37
N PRO A 210 -6.41 6.62 -18.55
CA PRO A 210 -6.99 7.41 -19.63
C PRO A 210 -8.17 8.27 -19.16
N ALA A 211 -8.38 9.42 -19.82
CA ALA A 211 -9.42 10.39 -19.44
C ALA A 211 -10.81 9.76 -19.28
N ARG A 212 -11.20 8.88 -20.21
CA ARG A 212 -12.47 8.12 -20.16
C ARG A 212 -12.64 7.33 -18.86
N ILE A 213 -11.58 6.70 -18.37
CA ILE A 213 -11.60 5.90 -17.14
C ILE A 213 -11.68 6.85 -15.93
N ARG A 214 -10.87 7.91 -15.91
CA ARG A 214 -10.89 8.89 -14.81
C ARG A 214 -12.27 9.55 -14.65
N GLN A 215 -12.93 9.90 -15.75
CA GLN A 215 -14.29 10.44 -15.75
C GLN A 215 -15.29 9.42 -15.20
N ARG A 216 -15.20 8.15 -15.62
CA ARG A 216 -16.06 7.06 -15.15
C ARG A 216 -15.90 6.82 -13.64
N LEU A 217 -14.65 6.81 -13.14
CA LEU A 217 -14.35 6.62 -11.71
C LEU A 217 -14.74 7.82 -10.85
N SER A 218 -14.76 9.03 -11.42
CA SER A 218 -15.13 10.26 -10.72
C SER A 218 -16.63 10.59 -10.79
N GLY A 219 -17.42 9.76 -11.48
CA GLY A 219 -18.86 9.94 -11.69
C GLY A 219 -19.71 9.76 -10.42
N PRO A 220 -21.03 9.99 -10.50
CA PRO A 220 -21.94 9.93 -9.35
C PRO A 220 -21.85 8.57 -8.63
N GLY A 221 -21.90 8.58 -7.28
CA GLY A 221 -21.48 7.46 -6.41
C GLY A 221 -22.12 6.09 -6.66
N ARG A 222 -23.24 6.01 -7.40
CA ARG A 222 -23.87 4.74 -7.83
C ARG A 222 -23.11 4.02 -8.96
N ALA A 223 -22.41 4.74 -9.84
CA ALA A 223 -21.65 4.15 -10.94
C ALA A 223 -20.26 3.68 -10.48
N ALA A 224 -19.58 4.48 -9.65
CA ALA A 224 -18.30 4.13 -9.06
C ALA A 224 -18.39 2.92 -8.10
N GLY A 225 -19.49 2.80 -7.35
CA GLY A 225 -19.75 1.67 -6.45
C GLY A 225 -19.93 0.33 -7.17
N ARG A 226 -20.64 0.32 -8.32
CA ARG A 226 -20.80 -0.89 -9.15
C ARG A 226 -19.49 -1.30 -9.82
N LEU A 227 -18.71 -0.35 -10.31
CA LEU A 227 -17.41 -0.65 -10.91
C LEU A 227 -16.41 -1.22 -9.90
N ALA A 228 -16.42 -0.68 -8.68
CA ALA A 228 -15.63 -1.23 -7.58
C ALA A 228 -16.04 -2.66 -7.23
N SER A 229 -17.35 -2.99 -7.20
CA SER A 229 -17.81 -4.36 -6.95
C SER A 229 -17.49 -5.30 -8.11
N ASP A 230 -17.68 -4.84 -9.35
CA ASP A 230 -17.47 -5.63 -10.56
C ASP A 230 -15.97 -5.94 -10.74
N ASN A 231 -15.09 -4.95 -10.55
CA ASN A 231 -13.64 -5.14 -10.63
C ASN A 231 -13.08 -6.02 -9.49
N LEU A 232 -13.64 -5.92 -8.26
CA LEU A 232 -13.29 -6.82 -7.17
C LEU A 232 -13.73 -8.25 -7.47
N SER A 233 -14.89 -8.43 -8.13
CA SER A 233 -15.36 -9.75 -8.57
C SER A 233 -14.48 -10.31 -9.69
N GLU A 234 -14.07 -9.47 -10.65
CA GLU A 234 -13.18 -9.85 -11.75
C GLU A 234 -11.77 -10.21 -11.22
N ALA A 235 -11.23 -9.46 -10.26
CA ALA A 235 -9.95 -9.77 -9.61
C ALA A 235 -10.01 -11.08 -8.80
N ALA A 236 -11.12 -11.33 -8.08
CA ALA A 236 -11.33 -12.57 -7.34
C ALA A 236 -11.50 -13.81 -8.24
N HIS A 237 -11.95 -13.62 -9.49
CA HIS A 237 -12.20 -14.72 -10.44
C HIS A 237 -11.13 -14.84 -11.56
N GLY A 238 -10.32 -13.81 -11.77
CA GLY A 238 -9.30 -13.70 -12.82
C GLY A 238 -7.88 -14.07 -12.39
N ALA A 239 -7.65 -14.41 -11.12
CA ALA A 239 -6.38 -14.98 -10.69
C ALA A 239 -6.08 -16.24 -11.52
N PRO A 240 -4.95 -16.32 -12.25
CA PRO A 240 -4.65 -17.50 -13.04
C PRO A 240 -4.62 -18.69 -12.10
N ARG A 241 -5.48 -19.69 -12.36
CA ARG A 241 -5.35 -21.01 -11.75
C ARG A 241 -3.89 -21.41 -11.95
N ALA A 242 -3.12 -21.41 -10.87
CA ALA A 242 -1.76 -21.94 -10.88
C ALA A 242 -1.85 -23.28 -11.59
N ALA A 243 -1.21 -23.37 -12.76
CA ALA A 243 -1.24 -24.55 -13.59
C ALA A 243 -0.94 -25.73 -12.68
N ALA A 244 -1.93 -26.60 -12.52
CA ALA A 244 -1.74 -27.91 -11.94
C ALA A 244 -0.62 -28.56 -12.76
N ARG A 245 0.58 -28.62 -12.18
CA ARG A 245 1.66 -29.45 -12.70
C ARG A 245 1.16 -30.87 -12.60
N ARG A 246 0.63 -31.36 -13.72
CA ARG A 246 0.58 -32.78 -14.06
C ARG A 246 1.94 -33.16 -14.65
N SER A 247 2.31 -34.40 -14.37
CA SER A 247 3.59 -35.12 -14.59
C SER A 247 4.75 -34.68 -13.71
#